data_AF-A0A401QDF1-F1
#
_entry.id   AF-A0A401QDF1-F1
#
_cell.length_a   1.000
_cell.length_b   1.000
_cell.length_c   1.000
_cell.angle_alpha   90.00
_cell.angle_beta   90.00
_cell.angle_gamma   90.00
#
_symmetry.space_group_name_H-M   'P 1'
#
loop_
_entity.id
_entity.type
_entity.pdbx_description
1 polymer ?
#
loop_
_entity_poly.entity_id
_entity_poly.type
_entity_poly.pdbx_seq_one_letter_code
_entity_poly.pdbx_strand_id
1 'polypeptide(L)' 'MSEGRSRRHCESFNGIMCSGKGSCHCGKCMCGSPQQWYISGEFCECDDRDCDKHEGVICT' A
#
# COMPACT_ATOMS: atom_id res chain seq x y z
N MET A 1 21.15 2.58 -10.10
CA MET A 1 20.14 3.54 -9.62
C MET A 1 20.54 3.97 -8.22
N SER A 2 20.54 5.27 -7.89
CA SER A 2 20.81 5.71 -6.51
C SER A 2 19.58 5.47 -5.64
N GLU A 3 19.78 5.10 -4.36
CA GLU A 3 18.67 4.84 -3.42
C GLU A 3 17.69 6.00 -3.33
N GLY A 4 18.17 7.25 -3.37
CA GLY A 4 17.33 8.45 -3.34
C GLY A 4 16.45 8.64 -4.59
N ARG A 5 16.82 8.07 -5.75
CA ARG A 5 15.95 8.07 -6.93
C ARG A 5 14.88 6.98 -6.82
N SER A 6 15.23 5.80 -6.29
CA SER A 6 14.26 4.72 -6.06
C SER A 6 13.22 5.08 -5.00
N ARG A 7 13.59 5.77 -3.92
CA ARG A 7 12.64 6.20 -2.86
C ARG A 7 11.53 7.11 -3.39
N ARG A 8 11.83 8.03 -4.30
CA ARG A 8 10.84 8.95 -4.90
C ARG A 8 9.73 8.24 -5.69
N HIS A 9 9.94 7.02 -6.13
CA HIS A 9 8.92 6.23 -6.82
C HIS A 9 7.92 5.56 -5.87
N CYS A 10 8.19 5.58 -4.56
CA CYS A 10 7.35 4.94 -3.55
C CYS A 10 6.70 5.96 -2.60
N GLU A 11 6.99 7.25 -2.78
CA GLU A 11 6.44 8.32 -1.97
C GLU A 11 5.11 8.77 -2.56
N SER A 12 4.02 8.63 -1.80
CA SER A 12 2.71 9.09 -2.23
C SER A 12 2.57 10.61 -2.06
N PHE A 13 1.45 11.18 -2.51
CA PHE A 13 1.24 12.64 -2.52
C PHE A 13 1.35 13.32 -1.14
N ASN A 14 1.13 12.56 -0.06
CA ASN A 14 1.21 13.05 1.31
C ASN A 14 2.60 12.86 1.94
N GLY A 15 3.60 12.45 1.16
CA GLY A 15 4.98 12.23 1.61
C GLY A 15 5.19 10.90 2.33
N ILE A 16 4.18 10.02 2.38
CA ILE A 16 4.27 8.74 3.08
C ILE A 16 4.75 7.66 2.10
N MET A 17 5.81 6.95 2.49
CA MET A 17 6.32 5.82 1.71
C MET A 17 5.34 4.65 1.76
N CYS A 18 4.89 4.19 0.59
CA CYS A 18 3.99 3.04 0.45
C CYS A 18 2.78 3.10 1.40
N SER A 19 2.23 4.30 1.60
CA SER A 19 1.10 4.60 2.51
C SER A 19 1.28 4.07 3.94
N GLY A 20 2.52 3.78 4.36
CA GLY A 20 2.84 3.15 5.64
C GLY A 20 2.45 1.68 5.74
N LYS A 21 1.97 1.07 4.66
CA LYS A 21 1.46 -0.31 4.60
C LYS A 21 2.39 -1.25 3.82
N GLY A 22 3.61 -0.82 3.50
CA GLY A 22 4.59 -1.61 2.75
C GLY A 22 6.01 -1.07 2.81
N SER A 23 6.92 -1.75 2.10
CA SER A 23 8.33 -1.36 1.98
C SER A 23 8.70 -1.06 0.53
N CYS A 24 9.54 -0.04 0.32
CA CYS A 24 10.01 0.33 -1.01
C CYS A 24 11.23 -0.51 -1.43
N HIS A 25 11.09 -1.32 -2.46
CA HIS A 25 12.18 -2.13 -3.03
C HIS A 25 12.33 -1.83 -4.52
N CYS A 26 13.53 -1.39 -4.92
CA CYS A 26 13.84 -1.09 -6.33
C CYS A 26 12.90 -0.06 -6.99
N GLY A 27 12.30 0.84 -6.20
CA GLY A 27 11.34 1.83 -6.68
C GLY A 27 9.92 1.31 -6.88
N LYS A 28 9.56 0.20 -6.23
CA LYS A 28 8.20 -0.32 -6.15
C LYS A 28 7.84 -0.62 -4.71
N CYS A 29 6.57 -0.43 -4.36
CA CYS A 29 6.08 -0.83 -3.05
C CYS A 29 5.80 -2.34 -3.01
N MET A 30 6.32 -2.97 -1.96
CA MET A 30 5.99 -4.33 -1.56
C MET A 30 4.96 -4.23 -0.44
N CYS A 31 3.70 -4.52 -0.75
CA CYS A 31 2.57 -4.31 0.15
C CYS A 31 2.38 -5.45 1.14
N GLY A 32 2.18 -5.10 2.41
CA GLY A 32 1.83 -6.01 3.48
C GLY A 32 2.80 -7.17 3.71
N SER A 33 2.39 -8.05 4.62
CA SER A 33 2.95 -9.40 4.74
C SER A 33 2.09 -10.39 3.95
N PRO A 34 2.50 -11.67 3.78
CA PRO A 34 1.65 -12.67 3.14
C PRO A 34 0.27 -12.86 3.80
N GLN A 35 0.13 -12.51 5.09
CA GLN A 35 -1.15 -12.53 5.81
C GLN A 35 -2.03 -11.29 5.54
N GLN A 36 -1.49 -10.26 4.88
CA GLN A 36 -2.16 -9.00 4.55
C GLN A 36 -2.40 -8.88 3.04
N TRP A 37 -2.85 -9.96 2.42
CA TRP A 37 -3.13 -10.03 0.98
C TRP A 37 -4.17 -9.00 0.50
N TYR A 38 -5.01 -8.52 1.42
CA TYR A 38 -6.03 -7.50 1.18
C TYR A 38 -5.47 -6.08 1.04
N ILE A 39 -4.15 -5.87 1.20
CA ILE A 39 -3.50 -4.57 0.98
C ILE A 39 -2.91 -4.55 -0.42
N SER A 40 -3.29 -3.57 -1.23
CA SER A 40 -2.89 -3.47 -2.64
C SER A 40 -2.75 -2.01 -3.10
N GLY A 41 -2.40 -1.81 -4.37
CA GLY A 41 -2.16 -0.49 -4.97
C GLY A 41 -0.68 -0.21 -5.25
N GLU A 42 -0.41 0.84 -6.04
CA GLU A 42 0.96 1.23 -6.41
C GLU A 42 1.76 1.70 -5.17
N PHE A 43 1.07 2.34 -4.24
CA PHE A 43 1.59 2.85 -2.98
C PHE A 43 0.97 2.12 -1.79
N CYS A 44 0.44 0.90 -1.96
CA CYS A 44 -0.25 0.15 -0.91
C CYS A 44 -1.41 0.91 -0.24
N GLU A 45 -2.12 1.74 -1.02
CA GLU A 45 -3.18 2.63 -0.53
C GLU A 45 -4.52 1.92 -0.31
N CYS A 46 -4.77 0.80 -1.01
CA CYS A 46 -6.03 0.07 -0.94
C CYS A 46 -6.02 -0.97 0.19
N ASP A 47 -7.13 -1.09 0.93
CA ASP A 47 -7.38 -2.15 1.91
C ASP A 47 -8.80 -2.71 1.68
N ASP A 48 -8.93 -3.95 1.21
CA ASP A 48 -10.22 -4.55 0.83
C ASP A 48 -11.16 -4.79 2.03
N ARG A 49 -10.71 -4.48 3.25
CA ARG A 49 -11.53 -4.56 4.47
C ARG A 49 -12.11 -3.21 4.88
N ASP A 50 -11.62 -2.13 4.27
CA ASP A 50 -12.03 -0.76 4.51
C ASP A 50 -13.12 -0.33 3.50
N CYS A 51 -14.14 -1.19 3.40
CA CYS A 51 -15.32 -0.95 2.60
C CYS A 51 -16.53 -0.79 3.51
N ASP A 52 -17.56 -0.12 3.00
CA ASP A 52 -18.85 0.01 3.69
C ASP A 52 -19.43 -1.37 4.03
N LYS A 53 -20.14 -1.42 5.17
CA LYS A 53 -20.70 -2.65 5.72
C LYS A 53 -22.21 -2.52 5.89
N HIS A 54 -22.91 -3.62 5.68
CA HIS A 54 -24.32 -3.79 6.02
C HIS A 54 -24.46 -5.01 6.92
N GLU A 55 -25.08 -4.87 8.10
CA GLU A 55 -25.18 -5.93 9.12
C GLU A 55 -23.81 -6.54 9.51
N GLY A 56 -22.75 -5.73 9.49
CA GLY A 56 -21.38 -6.16 9.83
C GLY A 56 -20.65 -6.92 8.72
N VAL A 57 -21.27 -7.12 7.55
CA VAL A 57 -20.68 -7.79 6.39
C VAL A 57 -20.24 -6.74 5.37
N ILE A 58 -19.05 -6.91 4.81
CA ILE A 58 -18.53 -6.08 3.70
C ILE A 58 -19.32 -6.41 2.44
N CYS A 59 -19.64 -5.40 1.63
CA CYS A 59 -20.24 -5.61 0.31
C CYS A 59 -19.25 -6.36 -0.61
N THR A 60 -19.52 -7.64 -0.89
CA THR A 60 -18.73 -8.50 -1.81
C THR A 60 -19.46 -8.74 -3.13
#